data_AF-A0A014NUN1-F1
#
_entry.id   AF-A0A014NUN1-F1
#
_cell.length_a   1.000
_cell.length_b   1.000
_cell.length_c   1.000
_cell.angle_alpha   90.00
_cell.angle_beta   90.00
_cell.angle_gamma   90.00
#
_symmetry.space_group_name_H-M   'P 1'
#
loop_
_entity.id
_entity.type
_entity.pdbx_description
1 polymer ?
#
loop_
_entity_poly.entity_id
_entity_poly.type
_entity_poly.pdbx_seq_one_letter_code
_entity_poly.pdbx_strand_id
1 'polypeptide(L)'
;MLKEYVARGTYIFPPKQSLRLISNIFAYCHKELPRWNTISISGYHMAEAGASPVQEIAFTLANAKEHVRTAITAGLDVDDFAPRLSFFFVARTTLLEEIAKVRAARRIWARVMRDEFGARNPKSQMLRFHTQTAGVRLTA
;
A
#
# COMPACT_ATOMS: atom_id res chain seq x y z
N MET A 1 4.21 5.65 4.62
CA MET A 1 5.43 5.98 5.37
C MET A 1 6.70 5.51 4.65
N LEU A 2 6.85 4.23 4.27
CA LEU A 2 8.05 3.78 3.53
C LEU A 2 8.32 4.56 2.24
N LYS A 3 7.27 4.91 1.48
CA LYS A 3 7.36 5.79 0.30
C LYS A 3 7.98 7.17 0.58
N GLU A 4 7.95 7.66 1.83
CA GLU A 4 8.54 8.96 2.18
C GLU A 4 10.06 8.90 2.06
N TYR A 5 10.69 7.78 2.46
CA TYR A 5 12.13 7.60 2.30
C TYR A 5 12.53 7.35 0.84
N VAL A 6 11.62 6.78 0.04
CA VAL A 6 11.90 6.40 -1.36
C VAL A 6 11.69 7.56 -2.34
N ALA A 7 10.67 8.40 -2.15
CA ALA A 7 10.23 9.33 -3.19
C ALA A 7 9.86 10.75 -2.72
N ARG A 8 9.28 10.92 -1.53
CA ARG A 8 8.60 12.19 -1.15
C ARG A 8 9.33 13.02 -0.10
N GLY A 9 10.20 12.42 0.72
CA GLY A 9 11.11 13.13 1.61
C GLY A 9 10.54 13.73 2.89
N THR A 10 9.27 13.48 3.25
CA THR A 10 8.64 14.09 4.44
C THR A 10 8.65 13.20 5.69
N TYR A 11 9.73 12.44 5.90
CA TYR A 11 9.89 11.61 7.09
C TYR A 11 10.47 12.42 8.27
N ILE A 12 10.23 11.97 9.51
CA ILE A 12 10.74 12.60 10.73
C ILE A 12 11.68 11.65 11.47
N PHE A 13 11.20 10.44 11.79
CA PHE A 13 11.97 9.44 12.52
C PHE A 13 12.72 8.48 11.58
N PRO A 14 13.68 7.68 12.08
CA PRO A 14 14.26 6.59 11.30
C PRO A 14 13.23 5.48 10.99
N PRO A 15 13.48 4.64 9.96
CA PRO A 15 12.48 3.69 9.45
C PRO A 15 11.89 2.74 10.50
N LYS A 16 12.71 2.22 11.43
CA LYS A 16 12.26 1.26 12.46
C LYS A 16 11.21 1.87 13.39
N GLN A 17 11.45 3.09 13.88
CA GLN A 17 10.55 3.82 14.77
C GLN A 17 9.26 4.21 14.03
N SER A 18 9.40 4.62 12.77
CA SER A 18 8.25 4.95 11.93
C SER A 18 7.37 3.71 11.65
N LEU A 19 7.95 2.53 11.42
CA LEU A 19 7.21 1.28 11.23
C LEU A 19 6.43 0.90 12.50
N ARG A 20 7.06 1.03 13.67
CA ARG A 20 6.39 0.84 14.96
C ARG A 20 5.17 1.75 15.13
N LEU A 21 5.27 3.01 14.69
CA LEU A 21 4.13 3.93 14.76
C LEU A 21 2.96 3.45 13.89
N ILE A 22 3.23 2.89 12.72
CA ILE A 22 2.21 2.32 11.84
C ILE A 22 1.48 1.14 12.51
N SER A 23 2.20 0.20 13.13
CA SER A 23 1.55 -0.92 13.83
C SER A 23 0.71 -0.46 15.01
N ASN A 24 1.16 0.57 15.74
CA ASN A 24 0.38 1.15 16.84
C ASN A 24 -0.92 1.80 16.32
N ILE A 25 -0.87 2.51 15.19
CA ILE A 25 -2.06 3.08 14.55
C ILE A 25 -3.02 1.96 14.12
N PHE A 26 -2.52 0.85 13.57
CA PHE A 26 -3.38 -0.27 13.20
C PHE A 26 -4.10 -0.86 14.41
N ALA A 27 -3.36 -1.15 15.49
CA ALA A 27 -3.92 -1.68 16.73
C ALA A 27 -4.97 -0.74 17.32
N TYR A 28 -4.66 0.56 17.42
CA TYR A 28 -5.57 1.56 17.93
C TYR A 28 -6.85 1.68 17.08
N CYS A 29 -6.71 1.82 15.77
CA CYS A 29 -7.87 1.96 14.89
C CYS A 29 -8.72 0.69 14.83
N HIS A 30 -8.12 -0.50 14.91
CA HIS A 30 -8.90 -1.73 15.01
C HIS A 30 -9.82 -1.72 16.24
N LYS A 31 -9.28 -1.31 17.40
CA LYS A 31 -10.02 -1.27 18.67
C LYS A 31 -11.04 -0.13 18.74
N GLU A 32 -10.62 1.08 18.40
CA GLU A 32 -11.38 2.30 18.70
C GLU A 32 -12.10 2.88 17.46
N LEU A 33 -11.58 2.62 16.25
CA LEU A 33 -12.07 3.22 15.00
C LEU A 33 -12.26 2.17 13.90
N PRO A 34 -13.09 1.13 14.11
CA PRO A 34 -13.10 -0.09 13.30
C PRO A 34 -13.53 0.12 11.83
N ARG A 35 -14.02 1.31 11.47
CA ARG A 35 -14.42 1.69 10.10
C ARG A 35 -13.37 2.55 9.37
N TRP A 36 -12.32 2.98 10.06
CA TRP A 36 -11.29 3.86 9.50
C TRP A 36 -10.33 3.09 8.58
N ASN A 37 -9.95 3.67 7.43
CA ASN A 37 -8.88 3.12 6.59
C ASN A 37 -7.55 3.67 7.12
N THR A 38 -6.78 2.81 7.79
CA THR A 38 -5.60 3.20 8.58
C THR A 38 -4.42 3.66 7.73
N ILE A 39 -4.36 3.23 6.48
CA ILE A 39 -3.29 3.59 5.56
C ILE A 39 -3.76 3.53 4.11
N SER A 40 -3.22 4.45 3.31
CA SER A 40 -3.21 4.37 1.86
C SER A 40 -1.78 4.12 1.39
N ILE A 41 -1.48 2.87 1.00
CA ILE A 41 -0.16 2.42 0.57
C ILE A 41 0.03 2.88 -0.88
N SER A 42 0.84 3.93 -1.06
CA SER A 42 0.85 4.67 -2.34
C SER A 42 2.04 4.33 -3.23
N GLY A 43 1.74 4.05 -4.50
CA GLY A 43 2.65 4.04 -5.64
C GLY A 43 2.72 5.37 -6.38
N TYR A 44 1.66 6.19 -6.33
CA TYR A 44 1.57 7.47 -7.05
C TYR A 44 2.83 8.33 -6.96
N HIS A 45 3.35 8.55 -5.75
CA HIS A 45 4.52 9.41 -5.55
C HIS A 45 5.81 8.83 -6.13
N MET A 46 5.96 7.49 -6.12
CA MET A 46 7.10 6.84 -6.77
C MET A 46 7.00 6.97 -8.29
N ALA A 47 5.79 6.89 -8.83
CA ALA A 47 5.52 7.13 -10.24
C ALA A 47 5.82 8.58 -10.65
N GLU A 48 5.38 9.57 -9.88
CA GLU A 48 5.71 10.99 -10.12
C GLU A 48 7.21 11.28 -9.99
N ALA A 49 7.92 10.49 -9.16
CA ALA A 49 9.39 10.52 -9.05
C ALA A 49 10.12 9.74 -10.17
N GLY A 50 9.41 9.20 -11.16
CA GLY A 50 10.00 8.57 -12.35
C GLY A 50 9.98 7.03 -12.38
N ALA A 51 9.38 6.35 -11.40
CA ALA A 51 9.25 4.89 -11.45
C ALA A 51 8.45 4.46 -12.69
N SER A 52 8.81 3.34 -13.32
CA SER A 52 7.99 2.70 -14.36
C SER A 52 6.70 2.10 -13.77
N PRO A 53 5.68 1.78 -14.58
CA PRO A 53 4.47 1.10 -14.09
C PRO A 53 4.74 -0.21 -13.34
N VAL A 54 5.75 -0.97 -13.79
CA VAL A 54 6.19 -2.21 -13.12
C VAL A 54 6.84 -1.90 -11.77
N GLN A 55 7.75 -0.91 -11.72
CA GLN A 55 8.40 -0.48 -10.49
C GLN A 55 7.39 0.06 -9.47
N GLU A 56 6.40 0.85 -9.93
CA GLU A 56 5.35 1.39 -9.09
C GLU A 56 4.62 0.28 -8.32
N ILE A 57 4.12 -0.75 -9.01
CA ILE A 57 3.41 -1.83 -8.33
C ILE A 57 4.35 -2.70 -7.50
N ALA A 58 5.57 -2.98 -7.98
CA ALA A 58 6.52 -3.82 -7.27
C ALA A 58 6.90 -3.19 -5.92
N PHE A 59 7.29 -1.91 -5.92
CA PHE A 59 7.67 -1.20 -4.71
C PHE A 59 6.47 -0.96 -3.78
N THR A 60 5.29 -0.69 -4.34
CA THR A 60 4.08 -0.49 -3.53
C THR A 60 3.69 -1.78 -2.80
N LEU A 61 3.70 -2.92 -3.50
CA LEU A 61 3.38 -4.22 -2.90
C LEU A 61 4.47 -4.67 -1.94
N ALA A 62 5.75 -4.37 -2.20
CA ALA A 62 6.83 -4.61 -1.24
C ALA A 62 6.63 -3.81 0.06
N ASN A 63 6.29 -2.53 -0.04
CA ASN A 63 5.95 -1.69 1.12
C ASN A 63 4.71 -2.23 1.85
N ALA A 64 3.70 -2.70 1.13
CA ALA A 64 2.51 -3.30 1.71
C ALA A 64 2.83 -4.56 2.52
N LYS A 65 3.65 -5.46 1.95
CA LYS A 65 4.14 -6.67 2.64
C LYS A 65 4.88 -6.31 3.92
N GLU A 66 5.72 -5.28 3.90
CA GLU A 66 6.46 -4.85 5.09
C GLU A 66 5.54 -4.29 6.18
N HIS A 67 4.50 -3.54 5.80
CA HIS A 67 3.48 -3.09 6.75
C HIS A 67 2.70 -4.25 7.37
N VAL A 68 2.34 -5.27 6.57
CA VAL A 68 1.67 -6.48 7.07
C VAL A 68 2.57 -7.25 8.03
N ARG A 69 3.84 -7.48 7.66
CA ARG A 69 4.84 -8.15 8.52
C ARG A 69 5.01 -7.41 9.84
N THR A 70 5.19 -6.09 9.78
CA THR A 70 5.35 -5.25 10.98
C THR A 70 4.17 -5.39 11.93
N ALA A 71 2.93 -5.39 11.40
CA ALA A 71 1.72 -5.54 12.21
C ALA A 71 1.60 -6.94 12.84
N ILE A 72 1.89 -7.99 12.08
CA ILE A 72 1.90 -9.38 12.58
C ILE A 72 2.99 -9.57 13.66
N THR A 73 4.19 -9.04 13.44
CA THR A 73 5.28 -9.08 14.44
C THR A 73 4.90 -8.31 15.70
N ALA A 74 4.02 -7.30 15.61
CA ALA A 74 3.47 -6.59 16.76
C ALA A 74 2.30 -7.34 17.45
N GLY A 75 1.95 -8.53 16.98
CA GLY A 75 0.93 -9.41 17.59
C GLY A 75 -0.49 -9.23 17.05
N LEU A 76 -0.68 -8.49 15.95
CA LEU A 76 -2.00 -8.35 15.32
C LEU A 76 -2.30 -9.54 14.41
N ASP A 77 -3.54 -10.05 14.45
CA ASP A 77 -4.01 -11.00 13.45
C ASP A 77 -4.13 -10.29 12.09
N VAL A 78 -3.76 -10.96 11.00
CA VAL A 78 -3.80 -10.37 9.65
C VAL A 78 -5.22 -9.89 9.29
N ASP A 79 -6.25 -10.63 9.69
CA ASP A 79 -7.63 -10.33 9.34
C ASP A 79 -8.25 -9.21 10.19
N ASP A 80 -7.58 -8.79 11.27
CA ASP A 80 -8.01 -7.67 12.11
C ASP A 80 -7.76 -6.30 11.44
N PHE A 81 -6.69 -6.18 10.66
CA PHE A 81 -6.30 -4.90 10.06
C PHE A 81 -6.28 -4.91 8.52
N ALA A 82 -6.01 -6.05 7.88
CA ALA A 82 -5.90 -6.12 6.42
C ALA A 82 -7.16 -5.62 5.67
N PRO A 83 -8.40 -5.88 6.13
CA PRO A 83 -9.61 -5.35 5.48
C PRO A 83 -9.69 -3.82 5.41
N ARG A 84 -8.85 -3.11 6.19
CA ARG A 84 -8.76 -1.65 6.23
C ARG A 84 -7.61 -1.08 5.42
N LEU A 85 -6.72 -1.91 4.89
CA LEU A 85 -5.68 -1.47 3.98
C LEU A 85 -6.28 -0.98 2.66
N SER A 86 -5.74 0.13 2.17
CA SER A 86 -6.07 0.70 0.87
C SER A 86 -4.79 1.11 0.15
N PHE A 87 -4.89 1.35 -1.15
CA PHE A 87 -3.78 1.66 -2.02
C PHE A 87 -4.02 2.95 -2.81
N PHE A 88 -2.96 3.50 -3.38
CA PHE A 88 -3.05 4.70 -4.22
C PHE A 88 -2.07 4.64 -5.39
N PHE A 89 -2.58 4.59 -6.62
CA PHE A 89 -1.78 4.50 -7.84
C PHE A 89 -1.96 5.72 -8.74
N VAL A 90 -0.99 5.93 -9.63
CA VAL A 90 -1.15 6.87 -10.74
C VAL A 90 -1.99 6.22 -11.86
N ALA A 91 -2.63 7.06 -12.68
CA ALA A 91 -3.14 6.73 -13.99
C ALA A 91 -2.40 7.55 -15.07
N ARG A 92 -1.63 6.88 -15.92
CA ARG A 92 -0.90 7.47 -17.05
C ARG A 92 -1.69 7.43 -18.35
N THR A 93 -1.14 8.04 -19.40
CA THR A 93 -1.69 8.00 -20.76
C THR A 93 -1.44 6.67 -21.48
N THR A 94 -0.58 5.78 -20.95
CA THR A 94 -0.38 4.41 -21.44
C THR A 94 -1.56 3.52 -21.06
N LEU A 95 -2.74 3.81 -21.63
CA LEU A 95 -4.05 3.28 -21.21
C LEU A 95 -4.06 1.76 -20.96
N LEU A 96 -3.61 0.96 -21.92
CA LEU A 96 -3.64 -0.50 -21.81
C LEU A 96 -2.69 -1.02 -20.73
N GLU A 97 -1.52 -0.40 -20.59
CA GLU A 97 -0.54 -0.75 -19.58
C GLU A 97 -1.07 -0.43 -18.17
N GLU A 98 -1.70 0.73 -17.99
CA GLU A 98 -2.29 1.15 -16.72
C GLU A 98 -3.47 0.25 -16.30
N ILE A 99 -4.30 -0.18 -17.26
CA ILE A 99 -5.35 -1.19 -17.04
C ILE A 99 -4.73 -2.52 -16.61
N ALA A 100 -3.69 -2.98 -17.33
CA ALA A 100 -3.00 -4.22 -17.02
C ALA A 100 -2.35 -4.18 -15.64
N LYS A 101 -1.69 -3.06 -15.30
CA LYS A 101 -1.03 -2.79 -14.02
C LYS A 101 -1.96 -2.99 -12.84
N VAL A 102 -3.11 -2.31 -12.83
CA VAL A 102 -4.04 -2.39 -11.67
C VAL A 102 -4.71 -3.77 -11.56
N ARG A 103 -4.95 -4.46 -12.69
CA ARG A 103 -5.47 -5.84 -12.70
C ARG A 103 -4.42 -6.82 -12.16
N ALA A 104 -3.17 -6.67 -12.57
CA ALA A 104 -2.05 -7.46 -12.09
C ALA A 104 -1.83 -7.26 -10.59
N ALA A 105 -1.81 -6.01 -10.12
CA ALA A 105 -1.64 -5.67 -8.71
C ALA A 105 -2.69 -6.34 -7.82
N ARG A 106 -3.98 -6.29 -8.20
CA ARG A 106 -5.07 -6.97 -7.46
C ARG A 106 -4.83 -8.49 -7.35
N ARG A 107 -4.45 -9.13 -8.46
CA ARG A 107 -4.21 -10.58 -8.50
C ARG A 107 -2.99 -10.99 -7.68
N ILE A 108 -1.90 -10.22 -7.75
CA ILE A 108 -0.68 -10.47 -6.98
C ILE A 108 -0.98 -10.31 -5.49
N TRP A 109 -1.63 -9.22 -5.09
CA TRP A 109 -1.96 -8.96 -3.68
C TRP A 109 -2.85 -10.05 -3.07
N ALA A 110 -3.88 -10.48 -3.78
CA ALA A 110 -4.75 -11.56 -3.29
C ALA A 110 -3.98 -12.86 -3.04
N ARG A 111 -3.02 -13.21 -3.92
CA ARG A 111 -2.14 -14.37 -3.74
C ARG A 111 -1.21 -14.19 -2.55
N VAL A 112 -0.55 -13.03 -2.45
CA VAL A 112 0.34 -12.72 -1.32
C VAL A 112 -0.40 -12.82 0.02
N MET A 113 -1.56 -12.19 0.16
CA MET A 113 -2.31 -12.22 1.42
C MET A 113 -2.77 -13.62 1.79
N ARG A 114 -3.21 -14.43 0.82
CA ARG A 114 -3.65 -15.81 1.07
C ARG A 114 -2.48 -16.76 1.32
N ASP A 115 -1.47 -16.75 0.46
CA ASP A 115 -0.44 -17.79 0.39
C ASP A 115 0.74 -17.48 1.33
N GLU A 116 1.11 -16.21 1.51
CA GLU A 116 2.24 -15.80 2.37
C GLU A 116 1.78 -15.41 3.79
N PHE A 117 0.64 -14.73 3.92
CA PHE A 117 0.15 -14.24 5.21
C PHE A 117 -1.02 -15.04 5.78
N GLY A 118 -1.52 -16.05 5.06
CA GLY A 118 -2.55 -16.95 5.57
C GLY A 118 -3.92 -16.30 5.80
N ALA A 119 -4.20 -15.14 5.18
CA ALA A 119 -5.44 -14.39 5.39
C ALA A 119 -6.66 -15.20 4.96
N ARG A 120 -7.62 -15.38 5.89
CA ARG A 120 -8.81 -16.22 5.69
C ARG A 120 -10.01 -15.39 5.27
N ASN A 121 -10.08 -14.14 5.73
CA ASN A 121 -11.13 -13.23 5.33
C ASN A 121 -10.95 -12.78 3.87
N PRO A 122 -11.92 -13.00 2.96
CA PRO A 122 -11.82 -12.54 1.58
C PRO A 122 -11.57 -11.03 1.45
N LYS A 123 -12.04 -10.22 2.41
CA LYS A 123 -11.81 -8.78 2.43
C LYS A 123 -10.34 -8.41 2.65
N SER A 124 -9.59 -9.22 3.39
CA SER A 124 -8.14 -9.03 3.61
C SER A 124 -7.33 -9.25 2.33
N GLN A 125 -7.86 -10.03 1.39
CA GLN A 125 -7.23 -10.30 0.10
C GLN A 125 -7.55 -9.22 -0.95
N MET A 126 -8.47 -8.29 -0.65
CA MET A 126 -8.87 -7.24 -1.58
C MET A 126 -7.83 -6.11 -1.64
N LEU A 127 -7.40 -5.76 -2.85
CA LEU A 127 -6.69 -4.52 -3.10
C LEU A 127 -7.71 -3.46 -3.54
N ARG A 128 -8.11 -2.60 -2.59
CA ARG A 128 -8.95 -1.42 -2.82
C ARG A 128 -8.05 -0.20 -3.01
N PHE A 129 -8.29 0.62 -4.03
CA PHE A 129 -7.39 1.73 -4.33
C PHE A 129 -8.11 3.00 -4.79
N HIS A 130 -7.48 4.13 -4.48
CA HIS A 130 -7.72 5.42 -5.13
C HIS A 130 -6.76 5.58 -6.33
N THR A 131 -7.14 6.41 -7.30
CA THR A 131 -6.30 6.72 -8.46
C THR A 131 -6.31 8.21 -8.75
N GLN A 132 -5.18 8.73 -9.22
CA GLN A 132 -5.02 10.11 -9.66
C GLN A 132 -4.25 10.13 -10.99
N THR A 133 -4.65 11.00 -11.92
CA THR A 133 -3.95 11.17 -13.19
C THR A 133 -2.54 11.71 -12.99
N ALA A 134 -1.60 11.32 -13.87
CA ALA A 134 -0.19 11.67 -13.76
C ALA A 134 0.03 13.19 -13.92
N GLY A 135 0.51 13.85 -12.86
CA GLY A 135 0.78 15.29 -12.86
C GLY A 135 1.99 15.62 -13.71
N VAL A 136 3.05 14.81 -13.60
CA VAL A 136 4.30 14.89 -14.38
C VAL A 136 4.11 14.83 -15.90
N ARG A 137 2.92 14.44 -16.39
CA ARG A 137 2.61 14.37 -17.82
C ARG A 137 1.88 15.60 -18.36
N LEU A 138 1.51 16.56 -17.51
CA LEU A 138 0.87 17.79 -17.91
C LEU A 138 1.91 18.81 -18.36
N THR A 139 1.61 19.53 -19.44
CA THR A 139 2.45 20.64 -19.96
C THR A 139 1.94 21.98 -19.42
N ALA A 140 2.86 22.91 -19.17
CA ALA A 140 2.54 24.28 -18.77
C ALA A 140 2.09 25.15 -19.96
#